data_AF-A0A6N2S0A9-F1
#
_entry.id   AF-A0A6N2S0A9-F1
#
_cell.length_a   1.000
_cell.length_b   1.000
_cell.length_c   1.000
_cell.angle_alpha   90.00
_cell.angle_beta   90.00
_cell.angle_gamma   90.00
#
_symmetry.space_group_name_H-M   'P 1'
#
loop_
_entity.id
_entity.type
_entity.pdbx_description
1 polymer ?
#
loop_
_entity_poly.entity_id
_entity_poly.type
_entity_poly.pdbx_seq_one_letter_code
_entity_poly.pdbx_strand_id
1 'polypeptide(L)' 'MRRNHTPFNGKQFILNKNTGEIHDLDRETPDCHIDEINPEHVFSCDTYTEAVLFASMLAVTRNGCPHCMPERNRD' A
#
# COMPACT_ATOMS: atom_id res chain seq x y z
N MET A 1 15.39 0.03 5.11
CA MET A 1 15.01 1.13 6.02
C MET A 1 13.69 1.66 5.52
N ARG A 2 12.67 1.77 6.38
CA ARG A 2 11.34 2.22 5.95
C ARG A 2 11.38 3.69 5.50
N ARG A 3 10.43 4.08 4.66
CA ARG A 3 10.25 5.46 4.21
C ARG A 3 9.73 6.30 5.39
N ASN A 4 10.56 7.19 5.93
CA ASN A 4 10.24 7.95 7.15
C ASN A 4 9.57 9.31 6.90
N HIS A 5 9.49 9.74 5.65
CA HIS A 5 8.88 11.01 5.26
C HIS A 5 7.36 10.84 5.04
N THR A 6 6.61 11.93 5.15
CA THR A 6 5.20 11.97 4.76
C THR A 6 5.05 11.66 3.26
N PRO A 7 4.09 10.82 2.84
CA PRO A 7 2.96 10.25 3.61
C PRO A 7 3.22 8.88 4.26
N PHE A 8 4.43 8.33 4.17
CA PHE A 8 4.76 6.97 4.59
C PHE A 8 4.99 6.83 6.10
N ASN A 9 5.54 7.85 6.73
CA ASN A 9 5.65 8.00 8.19
C ASN A 9 6.28 6.79 8.92
N GLY A 10 7.20 6.07 8.28
CA GLY A 10 7.89 4.91 8.84
C GLY A 10 7.03 3.66 9.02
N LYS A 11 5.82 3.66 8.46
CA LYS A 11 4.88 2.53 8.50
C LYS A 11 5.32 1.40 7.59
N GLN A 12 4.75 0.21 7.77
CA GLN A 12 5.09 -0.95 6.97
C GLN A 12 4.25 -1.05 5.71
N PHE A 13 2.96 -0.78 5.80
CA PHE A 13 2.04 -0.95 4.68
C PHE A 13 1.57 0.40 4.19
N ILE A 14 1.31 0.46 2.88
CA ILE A 14 0.51 1.52 2.30
C ILE A 14 -0.64 0.94 1.49
N LEU A 15 -1.74 1.67 1.48
CA LEU A 15 -2.87 1.47 0.57
C LEU A 15 -2.93 2.68 -0.36
N ASN A 16 -2.95 2.42 -1.66
CA ASN A 16 -3.37 3.37 -2.66
C ASN A 16 -4.90 3.45 -2.65
N LYS A 17 -5.45 4.50 -2.03
CA LYS A 17 -6.90 4.72 -1.87
C LYS A 17 -7.64 4.86 -3.21
N ASN A 18 -6.94 5.18 -4.30
CA ASN A 18 -7.53 5.32 -5.63
C ASN A 18 -7.68 3.98 -6.36
N THR A 19 -6.68 3.09 -6.25
CA THR A 19 -6.69 1.80 -6.97
C THR A 19 -7.10 0.62 -6.09
N GLY A 20 -6.99 0.75 -4.76
CA GLY A 20 -7.15 -0.36 -3.82
C GLY A 20 -5.89 -1.23 -3.68
N GLU A 21 -4.79 -0.88 -4.37
CA GLU A 21 -3.53 -1.63 -4.29
C GLU A 21 -2.83 -1.42 -2.95
N ILE A 22 -2.39 -2.51 -2.32
CA ILE A 22 -1.69 -2.54 -1.04
C ILE A 22 -0.24 -2.94 -1.29
N HIS A 23 0.69 -2.20 -0.70
CA HIS A 23 2.13 -2.47 -0.76
C HIS A 23 2.70 -2.75 0.63
N ASP A 24 3.71 -3.62 0.69
CA ASP A 24 4.59 -3.84 1.84
C ASP A 24 5.91 -3.10 1.62
N LEU A 25 6.14 -2.02 2.36
CA LEU A 25 7.34 -1.19 2.28
C LEU A 25 8.61 -1.91 2.77
N ASP A 26 8.48 -3.00 3.53
CA ASP A 26 9.65 -3.82 3.87
C ASP A 26 10.10 -4.70 2.68
N ARG A 27 9.24 -4.89 1.68
CA ARG A 27 9.47 -5.69 0.47
C ARG A 27 9.37 -4.88 -0.81
N GLU A 28 9.38 -3.55 -0.72
CA GLU A 28 9.22 -2.69 -1.89
C GLU A 28 10.37 -2.87 -2.90
N THR A 29 10.02 -2.67 -4.16
CA THR A 29 10.96 -2.66 -5.28
C THR A 29 10.65 -1.45 -6.16
N PRO A 30 11.57 -1.01 -7.03
CA PRO A 30 11.28 0.06 -8.00
C PRO A 30 10.06 -0.25 -8.88
N ASP A 31 9.82 -1.52 -9.21
CA ASP A 31 8.68 -1.98 -10.01
C ASP A 31 7.34 -1.83 -9.29
N CYS A 32 7.33 -1.51 -7.98
CA CYS A 32 6.10 -1.18 -7.27
C CYS A 32 5.53 0.19 -7.64
N HIS A 33 6.31 1.07 -8.29
CA HIS A 33 5.90 2.43 -8.70
C HIS A 33 5.26 3.27 -7.56
N ILE A 34 5.68 3.04 -6.31
CA ILE A 34 5.12 3.70 -5.12
C ILE A 34 5.29 5.23 -5.17
N ASP A 35 6.40 5.70 -5.75
CA ASP A 35 6.71 7.12 -5.90
C ASP A 35 5.80 7.84 -6.91
N GLU A 36 5.05 7.10 -7.73
CA GLU A 36 4.07 7.64 -8.69
C GLU A 36 2.67 7.77 -8.07
N ILE A 37 2.45 7.20 -6.87
CA ILE A 37 1.18 7.33 -6.16
C ILE A 37 1.04 8.78 -5.67
N ASN A 38 -0.06 9.43 -6.04
CA ASN A 38 -0.39 10.75 -5.49
C ASN A 38 -0.38 10.67 -3.94
N PRO A 39 0.40 11.53 -3.23
CA PRO A 39 0.48 11.51 -1.78
C PRO A 39 -0.89 11.58 -1.07
N GLU A 40 -1.86 12.27 -1.66
CA GLU A 40 -3.23 12.36 -1.13
C GLU A 40 -3.98 11.03 -1.20
N HIS A 41 -3.55 10.10 -2.06
CA HIS A 41 -4.10 8.76 -2.17
C HIS A 41 -3.38 7.74 -1.28
N VAL A 42 -2.33 8.12 -0.55
CA VAL A 42 -1.64 7.20 0.35
C VAL A 42 -2.35 7.12 1.69
N PHE A 43 -2.63 5.90 2.15
CA PHE A 43 -2.92 5.59 3.54
C PHE A 43 -1.82 4.67 4.08
N SER A 44 -1.08 5.11 5.09
CA SER A 44 0.02 4.35 5.70
C SER A 44 -0.40 3.74 7.04
N CYS A 45 -0.06 2.47 7.26
CA CYS A 45 -0.44 1.73 8.47
C CYS A 45 0.59 0.64 8.84
N ASP A 46 0.53 0.16 10.08
CA ASP A 46 1.52 -0.80 10.59
C ASP A 46 1.17 -2.25 10.23
N THR A 47 -0.11 -2.54 9.96
CA THR A 47 -0.56 -3.90 9.69
C THR A 47 -1.34 -4.01 8.38
N TYR A 48 -1.18 -5.15 7.69
CA TYR A 48 -1.98 -5.46 6.51
C TYR A 48 -3.49 -5.43 6.78
N THR A 49 -3.92 -5.87 7.97
CA THR A 49 -5.32 -5.87 8.38
C THR A 49 -5.91 -4.45 8.39
N GLU A 50 -5.17 -3.44 8.84
CA GLU A 50 -5.63 -2.04 8.80
C GLU A 50 -5.83 -1.56 7.36
N ALA A 51 -4.89 -1.86 6.45
CA ALA A 51 -5.03 -1.50 5.04
C ALA A 51 -6.28 -2.14 4.42
N VAL A 52 -6.54 -3.41 4.74
CA VAL A 52 -7.74 -4.14 4.30
C VAL A 52 -9.03 -3.51 4.82
N LEU A 53 -9.09 -3.21 6.12
CA LEU A 53 -10.27 -2.61 6.74
C LEU A 53 -10.56 -1.23 6.12
N PHE A 54 -9.51 -0.43 5.90
CA PHE A 54 -9.66 0.90 5.30
C PHE A 54 -10.11 0.83 3.84
N ALA A 55 -9.57 -0.11 3.05
CA ALA A 55 -10.04 -0.35 1.68
C ALA A 55 -11.54 -0.72 1.65
N SER A 56 -11.99 -1.57 2.57
CA SER A 56 -13.42 -1.90 2.70
C SER A 56 -14.28 -0.69 3.07
N MET A 57 -13.80 0.20 3.95
CA MET A 57 -14.52 1.44 4.31
C MET A 57 -14.63 2.42 3.13
N LEU A 58 -13.64 2.44 2.25
CA LEU A 58 -13.65 3.24 1.02
C LEU A 58 -14.44 2.59 -0.13
N ALA A 59 -14.95 1.36 0.06
CA ALA A 59 -15.57 0.55 -0.98
C ALA A 59 -14.67 0.36 -2.23
N VAL A 60 -13.34 0.33 -2.04
CA VAL A 60 -12.38 0.02 -3.10
C VAL A 60 -12.00 -1.45 -3.07
N THR A 61 -11.83 -2.05 -4.25
CA THR A 61 -11.42 -3.45 -4.33
C THR A 61 -9.96 -3.56 -3.93
N ARG A 62 -9.70 -4.13 -2.75
CA ARG A 62 -8.34 -4.38 -2.31
C ARG A 62 -7.63 -5.37 -3.22
N ASN A 63 -6.37 -5.09 -3.55
CA ASN A 63 -5.47 -6.06 -4.17
C ASN A 63 -4.06 -5.90 -3.62
N GLY A 64 -3.27 -6.97 -3.58
CA GLY A 64 -1.84 -6.88 -3.27
C GLY A 64 -1.06 -6.43 -4.50
N CYS A 65 -0.03 -5.60 -4.32
CA CYS A 65 0.87 -5.25 -5.41
C CYS A 65 1.58 -6.51 -5.95
N PRO A 66 1.63 -6.73 -7.28
CA PRO A 66 2.23 -7.94 -7.88
C PRO A 66 3.72 -8.09 -7.56
N HIS A 67 4.42 -6.99 -7.28
CA HIS A 67 5.88 -7.00 -7.09
C HIS A 67 6.29 -7.24 -5.63
N CYS A 68 5.70 -6.52 -4.67
CA CYS A 68 6.05 -6.68 -3.26
C CYS A 68 5.14 -7.65 -2.49
N MET A 69 3.94 -7.94 -3.00
CA MET A 69 2.94 -8.81 -2.37
C MET A 69 2.28 -9.79 -3.36
N PRO A 70 3.03 -10.54 -4.19
CA PRO A 70 2.47 -11.46 -5.19
C PRO A 70 1.53 -12.51 -4.59
N GLU A 71 1.77 -12.96 -3.35
CA GLU A 71 0.91 -13.92 -2.66
C GLU A 71 -0.49 -13.38 -2.30
N ARG A 72 -0.70 -12.07 -2.44
CA ARG A 72 -1.96 -11.36 -2.17
C ARG A 72 -2.49 -10.62 -3.39
N ASN A 73 -1.77 -10.67 -4.51
CA ASN A 73 -2.28 -10.23 -5.79
C ASN A 73 -3.27 -11.27 -6.32
N ARG A 74 -4.45 -10.82 -6.72
CA ARG A 74 -5.47 -11.63 -7.38
C ARG A 74 -5.59 -11.11 -8.81
N ASP A 75 -5.31 -11.98 -9.76
CA ASP A 75 -5.52 -11.74 -11.19
C ASP A 75 -7.01 -11.61 -11.53
#